data_AF-A0A2W6DLY8-F1
#
_entry.id   AF-A0A2W6DLY8-F1
#
_cell.length_a   1.000
_cell.length_b   1.000
_cell.length_c   1.000
_cell.angle_alpha   90.00
_cell.angle_beta   90.00
_cell.angle_gamma   90.00
#
_symmetry.space_group_name_H-M   'P 1'
#
loop_
_entity.id
_entity.type
_entity.pdbx_description
1 polymer ?
#
loop_
_entity_poly.entity_id
_entity_poly.type
_entity_poly.pdbx_seq_one_letter_code
_entity_poly.pdbx_strand_id
1 'polypeptide(L)'
;MRLMSPEDYLREVDHQLGQILRPTGFDPDAIIATVIVNRWPHTYSPTLNTLTDDSVSYASEMLLSRQPFGRIAIASVDSHRFGWAQAAVDAVERAANELPSGGRQMRFDEH
;
A
#
# COMPACT_ATOMS: atom_id res chain seq x y z
N MET A 1 5.68 -24.74 -6.49
CA MET A 1 5.15 -24.13 -5.25
C MET A 1 3.62 -24.16 -5.34
N ARG A 2 2.94 -24.84 -4.41
CA ARG A 2 1.46 -24.91 -4.40
C ARG A 2 0.93 -23.74 -3.58
N LEU A 3 0.01 -22.97 -4.14
CA LEU A 3 -0.71 -21.94 -3.40
C LEU A 3 -1.66 -22.62 -2.39
N MET A 4 -1.70 -22.11 -1.17
CA MET A 4 -2.69 -22.53 -0.17
C MET A 4 -4.11 -22.25 -0.69
N SER A 5 -5.04 -23.16 -0.43
CA SER A 5 -6.46 -22.93 -0.68
C SER A 5 -7.09 -22.10 0.45
N PRO A 6 -8.26 -21.48 0.26
CA PRO A 6 -8.99 -20.79 1.33
C PRO A 6 -9.20 -21.64 2.59
N GLU A 7 -9.46 -22.93 2.42
CA GLU A 7 -9.65 -23.90 3.51
C GLU A 7 -8.37 -24.15 4.29
N ASP A 8 -7.21 -24.10 3.63
CA ASP A 8 -5.91 -24.19 4.31
C ASP A 8 -5.68 -22.97 5.22
N TYR A 9 -6.12 -21.77 4.82
CA TYR A 9 -6.05 -20.57 5.68
C TYR A 9 -6.99 -20.67 6.87
N LEU A 10 -8.23 -21.14 6.67
CA LEU A 10 -9.19 -21.30 7.76
C LEU A 10 -8.67 -22.28 8.82
N ARG A 11 -8.10 -23.41 8.37
CA ARG A 11 -7.51 -24.41 9.26
C ARG A 11 -6.35 -23.84 10.08
N GLU A 12 -5.51 -23.02 9.46
CA GLU A 12 -4.39 -22.40 10.17
C GLU A 12 -4.87 -21.33 11.17
N VAL A 13 -5.91 -20.57 10.84
CA VAL A 13 -6.53 -19.61 11.76
C VAL A 13 -7.13 -20.33 12.97
N ASP A 14 -7.91 -21.40 12.78
CA ASP A 14 -8.41 -22.23 13.89
C ASP A 14 -7.25 -22.78 14.73
N HIS A 15 -6.22 -23.33 14.09
CA HIS A 15 -5.07 -23.86 14.80
C HIS A 15 -4.36 -22.80 15.65
N GLN A 16 -3.95 -21.67 15.07
CA GLN A 16 -3.18 -20.64 15.79
C GLN A 16 -4.00 -19.93 16.86
N LEU A 17 -5.21 -19.48 16.53
CA LEU A 17 -6.08 -18.80 17.49
C LEU A 17 -6.59 -19.76 18.56
N GLY A 18 -6.88 -21.01 18.18
CA GLY A 18 -7.32 -22.05 19.10
C GLY A 18 -6.28 -22.37 20.16
N GLN A 19 -4.99 -22.44 19.80
CA GLN A 19 -3.90 -22.64 20.77
C GLN A 19 -3.82 -21.51 21.82
N ILE A 20 -4.12 -20.27 21.42
CA ILE A 20 -4.02 -19.10 22.30
C ILE A 20 -5.29 -18.90 23.14
N LEU A 21 -6.47 -19.11 22.53
CA LEU A 21 -7.74 -18.61 23.06
C LEU A 21 -8.70 -19.70 23.54
N ARG A 22 -8.51 -20.99 23.21
CA ARG A 22 -9.43 -22.05 23.70
C ARG A 22 -9.57 -22.11 25.23
N PRO A 23 -8.51 -21.90 26.04
CA PRO A 23 -8.66 -21.85 27.50
C PRO A 23 -9.63 -20.77 28.00
N THR A 24 -9.91 -19.75 27.20
CA THR A 24 -10.87 -18.69 27.53
C THR A 24 -12.28 -18.96 26.99
N GLY A 25 -12.54 -20.16 26.46
CA GLY A 25 -13.82 -20.53 25.86
C GLY A 25 -14.00 -20.11 24.40
N PHE A 26 -12.91 -19.78 23.69
CA PHE A 26 -12.96 -19.50 22.25
C PHE A 26 -13.29 -20.77 21.47
N ASP A 27 -14.40 -20.74 20.74
CA ASP A 27 -14.80 -21.74 19.75
C ASP A 27 -14.79 -21.08 18.36
N PRO A 28 -13.78 -21.35 17.52
CA PRO A 28 -13.66 -20.76 16.20
C PRO A 28 -14.80 -21.13 15.26
N ASP A 29 -15.37 -22.33 15.37
CA ASP A 29 -16.52 -22.74 14.54
C ASP A 29 -17.79 -21.95 14.90
N ALA A 30 -17.90 -21.54 16.17
CA ALA A 30 -19.02 -20.73 16.63
C ALA A 30 -18.86 -19.22 16.36
N ILE A 31 -17.62 -18.72 16.27
CA ILE A 31 -17.33 -17.27 16.27
C ILE A 31 -16.88 -16.76 14.89
N ILE A 32 -16.21 -17.57 14.07
CA ILE A 32 -15.69 -17.13 12.77
C ILE A 32 -16.76 -17.34 11.69
N ALA A 33 -17.40 -16.24 11.27
CA ALA A 33 -18.39 -16.28 10.20
C ALA A 33 -17.77 -16.41 8.80
N THR A 34 -16.62 -15.78 8.56
CA THR A 34 -15.96 -15.73 7.24
C THR A 34 -14.49 -15.36 7.39
N VAL A 35 -13.65 -15.86 6.48
CA VAL A 35 -12.26 -15.43 6.31
C VAL A 35 -12.11 -14.80 4.92
N ILE A 36 -11.53 -13.61 4.86
CA ILE A 36 -11.19 -12.92 3.61
C ILE A 36 -9.67 -12.89 3.47
N VAL A 37 -9.17 -13.42 2.35
CA VAL A 37 -7.73 -13.52 2.10
C VAL A 37 -7.32 -12.50 1.03
N ASN A 38 -6.55 -11.49 1.43
CA ASN A 38 -5.94 -10.54 0.51
C ASN A 38 -4.58 -11.07 0.02
N ARG A 39 -4.46 -11.35 -1.28
CA ARG A 39 -3.20 -11.80 -1.90
C ARG A 39 -2.46 -10.62 -2.54
N TRP A 40 -1.87 -9.79 -1.69
CA TRP A 40 -1.27 -8.51 -2.06
C TRP A 40 0.25 -8.55 -1.86
N PRO A 41 1.00 -9.42 -2.59
CA PRO A 41 2.40 -9.72 -2.27
C PRO A 41 3.36 -8.52 -2.44
N HIS A 42 2.98 -7.49 -3.21
CA HIS A 42 3.85 -6.37 -3.57
C HIS A 42 3.14 -5.01 -3.56
N THR A 43 2.10 -4.84 -2.75
CA THR A 43 1.22 -3.66 -2.83
C THR A 43 1.67 -2.47 -2.00
N TYR A 44 2.68 -2.65 -1.16
CA TYR A 44 3.22 -1.58 -0.37
C TYR A 44 4.49 -1.06 -1.02
N SER A 45 4.55 0.26 -1.16
CA SER A 45 5.81 0.93 -1.47
C SER A 45 6.86 0.56 -0.43
N PRO A 46 8.10 0.28 -0.83
CA PRO A 46 9.18 0.03 0.11
C PRO A 46 9.38 1.24 1.03
N THR A 47 9.74 0.96 2.27
CA THR A 47 10.19 1.94 3.26
C THR A 47 11.64 1.67 3.61
N LEU A 48 12.42 2.71 3.93
CA LEU A 48 13.83 2.57 4.27
C LEU A 48 14.00 1.58 5.42
N ASN A 49 14.72 0.48 5.17
CA ASN A 49 15.20 -0.41 6.20
C ASN A 49 16.60 0.04 6.66
N THR A 50 16.67 0.64 7.85
CA THR A 50 17.93 1.17 8.40
C THR A 50 19.00 0.12 8.67
N LEU A 51 18.66 -1.17 8.66
CA LEU A 51 19.61 -2.27 8.84
C LEU A 51 20.26 -2.73 7.54
N THR A 52 19.58 -2.58 6.40
CA THR A 52 20.00 -3.20 5.12
C THR A 52 20.18 -2.22 3.98
N ASP A 53 19.50 -1.07 4.04
CA ASP A 53 19.41 -0.17 2.90
C ASP A 53 20.40 0.98 3.04
N ASP A 54 21.02 1.36 1.92
CA ASP A 54 21.75 2.61 1.83
C ASP A 54 20.77 3.79 1.70
N SER A 55 20.77 4.65 2.71
CA SER A 55 19.93 5.87 2.74
C SER A 55 20.13 6.80 1.55
N VAL A 56 21.34 6.87 0.98
CA VAL A 56 21.65 7.70 -0.18
C VAL A 56 21.05 7.09 -1.44
N SER A 57 21.24 5.79 -1.66
CA SER A 57 20.59 5.07 -2.77
C SER A 57 19.08 5.21 -2.67
N TYR A 58 18.52 4.96 -1.50
CA TYR A 58 17.10 5.08 -1.23
C TYR A 58 16.53 6.46 -1.59
N ALA A 59 17.19 7.53 -1.14
CA ALA A 59 16.77 8.89 -1.45
C ALA A 59 16.89 9.21 -2.95
N SER A 60 17.96 8.75 -3.61
CA SER A 60 18.15 8.95 -5.04
C SER A 60 17.09 8.23 -5.88
N GLU A 61 16.73 7.01 -5.52
CA GLU A 61 15.68 6.26 -6.21
C GLU A 61 14.29 6.84 -5.99
N MET A 62 14.02 7.43 -4.81
CA MET A 62 12.78 8.20 -4.58
C MET A 62 12.72 9.46 -5.45
N LEU A 63 13.85 10.16 -5.64
CA LEU A 63 13.92 11.31 -6.54
C LEU A 63 13.67 10.91 -7.99
N LEU A 64 14.23 9.77 -8.43
CA LEU A 64 14.01 9.22 -9.76
C LEU A 64 12.54 8.81 -9.98
N SER A 65 11.90 8.15 -9.00
CA SER A 65 10.51 7.68 -9.15
C SER A 65 9.47 8.79 -9.26
N ARG A 66 9.81 10.01 -8.84
CA ARG A 66 8.91 11.18 -8.90
C ARG A 66 9.24 12.20 -9.99
N GLN A 67 10.23 11.92 -10.84
CA GLN A 67 10.62 12.85 -11.90
C GLN A 67 9.47 13.09 -12.89
N PRO A 68 9.07 14.36 -13.14
CA PRO A 68 8.07 14.67 -14.16
C PRO A 68 8.59 14.44 -15.59
N PHE A 69 7.68 14.12 -16.51
CA PHE A 69 7.95 13.96 -17.93
C PHE A 69 7.06 14.89 -18.74
N GLY A 70 7.59 16.06 -19.13
CA GLY A 70 6.86 17.07 -19.89
C GLY A 70 5.65 17.62 -19.12
N ARG A 71 4.44 17.21 -19.51
CA ARG A 71 3.17 17.59 -18.86
C ARG A 71 2.60 16.49 -17.96
N ILE A 72 3.42 15.50 -17.61
CA ILE A 72 3.04 14.35 -16.79
C ILE A 72 3.81 14.43 -15.47
N ALA A 73 3.10 14.41 -14.35
CA ALA A 73 3.67 14.32 -12.99
C ALA A 73 3.23 13.01 -12.32
N ILE A 74 4.04 12.48 -11.39
CA ILE A 74 3.81 11.17 -10.75
C ILE A 74 3.32 11.36 -9.32
N ALA A 75 2.12 10.86 -9.04
CA ALA A 75 1.41 11.01 -7.75
C ALA A 75 1.13 9.66 -7.04
N SER A 76 2.07 8.69 -7.11
CA SER A 76 1.98 7.41 -6.37
C SER A 76 2.67 7.49 -5.01
N VAL A 77 2.35 6.59 -4.08
CA VAL A 77 3.12 6.38 -2.84
C VAL A 77 4.59 6.01 -3.10
N ASP A 78 4.91 5.40 -4.24
CA ASP A 78 6.29 5.07 -4.64
C ASP A 78 7.14 6.31 -4.91
N SER A 79 6.49 7.44 -5.18
CA SER A 79 7.12 8.76 -5.36
C SER A 79 7.55 9.40 -4.03
N HIS A 80 7.10 8.82 -2.91
CA HIS A 80 7.47 9.16 -1.54
C HIS A 80 8.20 8.02 -0.83
N ARG A 81 8.29 6.86 -1.49
CA ARG A 81 8.77 5.60 -0.92
C ARG A 81 8.22 5.36 0.49
N PHE A 82 6.90 5.41 0.61
CA PHE A 82 6.22 5.26 1.90
C PHE A 82 4.82 4.69 1.71
N GLY A 83 4.59 3.47 2.19
CA GLY A 83 3.36 2.69 1.93
C GLY A 83 2.10 3.15 2.67
N TRP A 84 2.04 4.39 3.15
CA TRP A 84 0.93 4.89 3.96
C TRP A 84 0.08 5.90 3.20
N ALA A 85 -1.21 5.98 3.53
CA ALA A 85 -2.16 6.84 2.83
C ALA A 85 -1.74 8.33 2.79
N GLN A 86 -1.12 8.84 3.84
CA GLN A 86 -0.58 10.21 3.89
C GLN A 86 0.41 10.52 2.75
N ALA A 87 1.27 9.56 2.38
CA ALA A 87 2.20 9.75 1.26
C ALA A 87 1.50 9.86 -0.09
N ALA A 88 0.31 9.27 -0.25
CA ALA A 88 -0.50 9.46 -1.44
C ALA A 88 -1.04 10.90 -1.51
N VAL A 89 -1.51 11.44 -0.38
CA VAL A 89 -1.98 12.83 -0.28
C VAL A 89 -0.84 13.81 -0.61
N ASP A 90 0.32 13.63 0.02
CA ASP A 90 1.49 14.45 -0.23
C ASP A 90 1.94 14.33 -1.70
N ALA A 91 1.83 13.13 -2.30
CA ALA A 91 2.22 12.90 -3.70
C ALA A 91 1.32 13.66 -4.66
N VAL A 92 0.02 13.70 -4.39
CA VAL A 92 -0.96 14.46 -5.18
C VAL A 92 -0.68 15.96 -5.06
N GLU A 93 -0.49 16.48 -3.84
CA GLU A 93 -0.20 17.90 -3.62
C GLU A 93 1.07 18.32 -4.35
N ARG A 94 2.16 17.55 -4.20
CA ARG A 94 3.42 17.83 -4.89
C ARG A 94 3.27 17.78 -6.41
N ALA A 95 2.72 16.70 -6.94
CA ALA A 95 2.59 16.49 -8.38
C ALA A 95 1.70 17.57 -9.04
N ALA A 96 0.65 18.03 -8.35
CA ALA A 96 -0.20 19.13 -8.84
C ALA A 96 0.59 20.44 -8.98
N ASN A 97 1.53 20.71 -8.07
CA ASN A 97 2.38 21.89 -8.09
C ASN A 97 3.57 21.80 -9.08
N GLU A 98 3.98 20.59 -9.47
CA GLU A 98 5.03 20.34 -10.47
C GLU A 98 4.57 20.57 -11.91
N LEU A 99 3.25 20.52 -12.17
CA LEU A 99 2.71 20.72 -13.51
C LEU A 99 2.85 22.18 -13.95
N PRO A 100 3.38 22.45 -15.17
CA PRO A 100 3.48 23.82 -15.66
C PRO A 100 2.10 24.46 -15.78
N SER A 101 2.01 25.75 -15.45
CA SER A 101 0.78 26.56 -15.32
C SER A 101 -0.16 26.61 -16.54
N GLY A 102 0.13 25.91 -17.62
CA GLY A 102 -0.63 25.92 -18.88
C GLY A 102 -1.93 25.12 -18.88
N GLY A 103 -2.62 24.98 -17.74
CA GLY A 103 -3.85 24.19 -17.62
C GLY A 103 -4.83 24.71 -16.56
N ARG A 104 -4.74 25.98 -16.15
CA ARG A 104 -5.65 26.55 -15.15
C ARG A 104 -6.84 27.26 -15.79
N GLN A 105 -7.83 26.48 -16.25
CA GLN A 105 -9.28 26.71 -16.13
C GLN A 105 -10.02 25.72 -17.03
N MET A 106 -10.43 24.57 -16.50
CA MET A 106 -11.65 23.93 -17.01
C MET A 106 -12.80 24.72 -16.39
N ARG A 107 -13.26 25.77 -17.07
CA ARG A 107 -14.59 26.32 -16.81
C ARG A 107 -15.57 25.27 -17.31
N PHE A 108 -16.35 24.69 -16.40
CA PHE A 108 -17.56 24.02 -16.78
C PHE A 108 -18.58 25.13 -17.05
N ASP A 109 -18.60 25.62 -18.28
CA ASP A 109 -19.70 26.47 -18.73
C ASP A 109 -20.89 25.54 -18.99
N GLU A 110 -21.90 25.63 -18.12
CA GLU A 110 -23.19 24.97 -18.27
C GLU A 110 -23.95 25.62 -19.45
N HIS A 111 -24.26 24.83 -20.48
CA HIS A 111 -25.21 25.15 -21.54
C HIS A 111 -26.24 24.03 -21.65
#